data_AF-A0A9E3X5D2-F1
#
_entry.id   AF-A0A9E3X5D2-F1
#
_cell.length_a   1.000
_cell.length_b   1.000
_cell.length_c   1.000
_cell.angle_alpha   90.00
_cell.angle_beta   90.00
_cell.angle_gamma   90.00
#
_symmetry.space_group_name_H-M   'P 1'
#
loop_
_entity.id
_entity.type
_entity.pdbx_description
1 polymer ?
#
loop_
_entity_poly.entity_id
_entity_poly.type
_entity_poly.pdbx_seq_one_letter_code
_entity_poly.pdbx_strand_id
1 'polypeptide(L)'
;MNDADEDLNRDGNLDNDDTDHDRIPNYRDPDDDGDTIPTKVEVPFGDTDNDGTPNYLDPDDDGDGAPTAVEGSGDRNNNGVPDYLDKTIAVTDGLSLQLYLPLVRR
;
A
#
# COMPACT_ATOMS: atom_id res chain seq x y z
N MET A 1 14.11 -8.40 -6.11
CA MET A 1 14.82 -7.30 -5.46
C MET A 1 16.25 -7.26 -5.96
N ASN A 2 16.67 -6.16 -6.57
CA ASN A 2 18.08 -5.79 -6.59
C ASN A 2 18.28 -4.78 -5.47
N ASP A 3 19.41 -4.88 -4.79
CA ASP A 3 19.84 -3.98 -3.71
C ASP A 3 19.70 -2.49 -4.05
N ALA A 4 19.72 -2.11 -5.34
CA ALA A 4 19.53 -0.72 -5.76
C ALA A 4 18.10 -0.19 -5.64
N ASP A 5 17.09 -1.06 -5.55
CA ASP A 5 15.68 -0.65 -5.34
C ASP A 5 15.41 -0.42 -3.84
N GLU A 6 16.25 -0.97 -2.97
CA GLU A 6 16.20 -0.86 -1.50
C GLU A 6 16.93 0.39 -0.96
N ASP A 7 17.78 1.02 -1.79
CA ASP A 7 18.53 2.26 -1.45
C ASP A 7 17.65 3.50 -1.69
N LEU A 8 16.66 3.72 -0.84
CA LEU A 8 15.61 4.74 -1.02
C LEU A 8 16.19 6.16 -1.10
N ASN A 9 17.21 6.43 -0.30
CA ASN A 9 17.82 7.74 -0.19
C ASN A 9 19.04 7.93 -1.14
N ARG A 10 19.51 6.85 -1.80
CA ARG A 10 20.64 6.82 -2.76
C ARG A 10 21.99 7.19 -2.15
N ASP A 11 22.20 6.93 -0.87
CA ASP A 11 23.49 7.11 -0.20
C ASP A 11 24.38 5.87 -0.27
N GLY A 12 23.85 4.74 -0.75
CA GLY A 12 24.53 3.46 -0.88
C GLY A 12 24.63 2.65 0.42
N ASN A 13 23.88 3.01 1.45
CA ASN A 13 23.86 2.37 2.76
C ASN A 13 22.50 1.78 3.11
N LEU A 14 22.22 0.58 2.58
CA LEU A 14 20.97 -0.16 2.83
C LEU A 14 20.66 -0.43 4.31
N ASP A 15 21.64 -0.34 5.21
CA ASP A 15 21.43 -0.58 6.65
C ASP A 15 20.68 0.56 7.35
N ASN A 16 20.46 1.72 6.69
CA ASN A 16 19.72 2.85 7.25
C ASN A 16 18.33 3.08 6.64
N ASP A 17 17.95 2.31 5.62
CA ASP A 17 16.62 2.35 5.02
C ASP A 17 15.72 1.34 5.77
N ASP A 18 14.74 1.87 6.49
CA ASP A 18 13.85 1.19 7.45
C ASP A 18 12.50 1.93 7.40
N THR A 19 11.59 1.48 6.54
CA THR A 19 10.36 2.20 6.17
C THR A 19 9.34 2.18 7.32
N ASP A 20 9.15 1.05 7.99
CA ASP A 20 8.21 0.90 9.10
C ASP A 20 8.79 1.30 10.47
N HIS A 21 10.11 1.52 10.54
CA HIS A 21 10.88 1.88 11.73
C HIS A 21 10.91 0.80 12.83
N ASP A 22 10.85 -0.49 12.47
CA ASP A 22 10.91 -1.61 13.41
C ASP A 22 12.35 -1.99 13.84
N ARG A 23 13.36 -1.41 13.18
CA ARG A 23 14.82 -1.64 13.29
C ARG A 23 15.36 -2.82 12.48
N ILE A 24 14.61 -3.34 11.53
CA ILE A 24 15.06 -4.27 10.52
C ILE A 24 15.16 -3.48 9.20
N PRO A 25 16.35 -3.41 8.58
CA PRO A 25 16.45 -2.69 7.30
C PRO A 25 15.62 -3.39 6.21
N ASN A 26 14.99 -2.62 5.31
CA ASN A 26 14.04 -3.10 4.28
C ASN A 26 14.55 -4.34 3.54
N TYR A 27 15.81 -4.34 3.09
CA TYR A 27 16.41 -5.47 2.38
C TYR A 27 16.49 -6.81 3.17
N ARG A 28 16.16 -6.79 4.48
CA ARG A 28 16.06 -7.94 5.39
C ARG A 28 14.70 -8.06 6.05
N ASP A 29 13.80 -7.12 5.82
CA ASP A 29 12.49 -7.11 6.41
C ASP A 29 11.56 -8.08 5.64
N PRO A 30 10.77 -8.93 6.32
CA PRO A 30 9.68 -9.66 5.69
C PRO A 30 8.40 -8.83 5.42
N ASP A 31 8.28 -7.61 5.94
CA ASP A 31 7.11 -6.73 5.96
C ASP A 31 7.56 -5.24 6.03
N ASP A 32 8.14 -4.72 4.93
CA ASP A 32 8.96 -3.49 4.95
C ASP A 32 8.19 -2.21 5.36
N ASP A 33 6.87 -2.14 5.14
CA ASP A 33 6.01 -1.03 5.55
C ASP A 33 5.16 -1.31 6.80
N GLY A 34 5.24 -2.53 7.33
CA GLY A 34 4.60 -2.95 8.57
C GLY A 34 3.08 -3.01 8.49
N ASP A 35 2.51 -3.20 7.30
CA ASP A 35 1.06 -3.27 7.10
C ASP A 35 0.46 -4.68 7.31
N THR A 36 1.29 -5.67 7.64
CA THR A 36 0.96 -7.08 7.89
C THR A 36 0.74 -7.96 6.66
N ILE A 37 0.76 -7.39 5.45
CA ILE A 37 0.89 -8.13 4.22
C ILE A 37 2.39 -8.30 3.93
N PRO A 38 2.90 -9.55 3.82
CA PRO A 38 4.36 -9.70 3.71
C PRO A 38 4.88 -9.20 2.36
N THR A 39 5.99 -8.45 2.32
CA THR A 39 6.68 -7.86 1.15
C THR A 39 6.72 -8.78 -0.10
N LYS A 40 6.80 -10.09 0.11
CA LYS A 40 6.78 -11.11 -0.96
C LYS A 40 5.41 -11.31 -1.64
N VAL A 41 4.34 -10.72 -1.10
CA VAL A 41 2.94 -10.79 -1.54
C VAL A 41 2.60 -9.51 -2.30
N GLU A 42 3.12 -8.34 -1.88
CA GLU A 42 3.14 -7.09 -2.67
C GLU A 42 3.90 -7.19 -4.01
N VAL A 43 4.44 -8.36 -4.38
CA VAL A 43 5.15 -8.55 -5.65
C VAL A 43 4.19 -8.90 -6.80
N PRO A 44 4.32 -8.26 -7.97
CA PRO A 44 5.39 -7.34 -8.37
C PRO A 44 5.22 -5.93 -7.80
N PHE A 45 6.36 -5.29 -7.46
CA PHE A 45 6.60 -3.97 -6.86
C PHE A 45 5.98 -2.77 -7.58
N GLY A 46 4.66 -2.81 -7.79
CA GLY A 46 3.92 -1.73 -8.43
C GLY A 46 4.01 -0.43 -7.66
N ASP A 47 3.34 0.57 -8.20
CA ASP A 47 3.02 1.85 -7.56
C ASP A 47 1.57 2.13 -7.98
N THR A 48 0.64 1.52 -7.26
CA THR A 48 -0.76 1.38 -7.68
C THR A 48 -1.46 2.73 -7.66
N ASP A 49 -1.13 3.58 -6.69
CA ASP A 49 -1.69 4.92 -6.56
C ASP A 49 -0.89 6.01 -7.35
N ASN A 50 0.33 5.69 -7.80
CA ASN A 50 1.24 6.54 -8.56
C ASN A 50 1.82 7.73 -7.75
N ASP A 51 2.04 7.55 -6.45
CA ASP A 51 2.65 8.57 -5.59
C ASP A 51 4.20 8.56 -5.61
N GLY A 52 4.79 7.48 -6.16
CA GLY A 52 6.23 7.28 -6.27
C GLY A 52 6.83 6.36 -5.21
N THR A 53 6.03 5.88 -4.27
CA THR A 53 6.35 4.86 -3.28
C THR A 53 5.91 3.51 -3.84
N PRO A 54 6.82 2.53 -3.98
CA PRO A 54 6.41 1.19 -4.36
C PRO A 54 5.49 0.58 -3.30
N ASN A 55 4.54 -0.24 -3.75
CA ASN A 55 3.53 -0.87 -2.89
C ASN A 55 4.11 -1.58 -1.65
N TYR A 56 5.20 -2.32 -1.81
CA TYR A 56 5.87 -2.99 -0.68
C TYR A 56 6.52 -2.06 0.37
N LEU A 57 6.43 -0.74 0.16
CA LEU A 57 6.91 0.31 1.05
C LEU A 57 5.78 1.32 1.35
N ASP A 58 4.53 1.03 0.97
CA ASP A 58 3.39 1.93 1.05
C ASP A 58 2.24 1.32 1.87
N PRO A 59 1.97 1.85 3.09
CA PRO A 59 0.89 1.32 3.94
C PRO A 59 -0.54 1.64 3.46
N ASP A 60 -0.73 2.35 2.34
CA ASP A 60 -2.02 2.67 1.67
C ASP A 60 -1.87 2.49 0.15
N ASP A 61 -1.65 1.24 -0.27
CA ASP A 61 -1.19 0.81 -1.59
C ASP A 61 -1.94 1.41 -2.79
N ASP A 62 -3.25 1.64 -2.66
CA ASP A 62 -4.10 2.19 -3.72
C ASP A 62 -4.48 3.66 -3.52
N GLY A 63 -4.01 4.25 -2.41
CA GLY A 63 -4.16 5.65 -2.03
C GLY A 63 -5.63 6.07 -1.90
N ASP A 64 -6.51 5.18 -1.45
CA ASP A 64 -7.92 5.48 -1.21
C ASP A 64 -8.22 5.98 0.21
N GLY A 65 -7.23 5.91 1.10
CA GLY A 65 -7.27 6.40 2.46
C GLY A 65 -7.62 5.33 3.49
N ALA A 66 -7.81 4.08 3.07
CA ALA A 66 -7.86 2.92 3.96
C ALA A 66 -6.47 2.26 4.03
N PRO A 67 -5.96 1.90 5.23
CA PRO A 67 -4.68 1.21 5.31
C PRO A 67 -4.75 -0.18 4.66
N THR A 68 -3.71 -0.56 3.92
CA THR A 68 -3.54 -1.88 3.27
C THR A 68 -3.85 -3.03 4.24
N ALA A 69 -3.40 -2.91 5.48
CA ALA A 69 -3.66 -3.84 6.59
C ALA A 69 -5.15 -4.16 6.81
N VAL A 70 -6.03 -3.18 6.61
CA VAL A 70 -7.48 -3.29 6.84
C VAL A 70 -8.17 -3.92 5.64
N GLU A 71 -7.66 -3.66 4.44
CA GLU A 71 -8.19 -4.19 3.18
C GLU A 71 -7.86 -5.67 3.02
N GLY A 72 -6.58 -5.99 3.22
CA GLY A 72 -6.00 -7.33 3.14
C GLY A 72 -5.90 -7.89 1.72
N SER A 73 -5.31 -9.08 1.60
CA SER A 73 -5.07 -9.75 0.30
C SER A 73 -6.31 -10.42 -0.33
N GLY A 74 -7.52 -9.97 0.01
CA GLY A 74 -8.79 -10.51 -0.50
C GLY A 74 -9.08 -10.10 -1.94
N ASP A 75 -10.20 -10.55 -2.49
CA ASP A 75 -10.80 -10.00 -3.73
C ASP A 75 -12.32 -9.98 -3.52
N ARG A 76 -12.80 -8.92 -2.86
CA ARG A 76 -14.16 -8.81 -2.32
C ARG A 76 -15.19 -8.64 -3.42
N ASN A 77 -14.82 -8.01 -4.54
CA ASN A 77 -15.72 -7.77 -5.67
C ASN A 77 -15.56 -8.80 -6.80
N ASN A 78 -14.60 -9.73 -6.69
CA ASN A 78 -14.25 -10.77 -7.67
C ASN A 78 -13.86 -10.21 -9.04
N ASN A 79 -13.15 -9.08 -9.09
CA ASN A 79 -12.65 -8.49 -10.33
C ASN A 79 -11.23 -8.97 -10.69
N GLY A 80 -10.58 -9.75 -9.83
CA GLY A 80 -9.23 -10.27 -10.01
C GLY A 80 -8.12 -9.32 -9.57
N VAL A 81 -8.44 -8.20 -8.93
CA VAL A 81 -7.52 -7.28 -8.28
C VAL A 81 -7.61 -7.53 -6.77
N PRO A 82 -6.48 -7.70 -6.06
CA PRO A 82 -6.50 -7.78 -4.61
C PRO A 82 -7.13 -6.53 -3.98
N ASP A 83 -7.81 -6.67 -2.84
CA ASP A 83 -8.51 -5.56 -2.17
C ASP A 83 -7.56 -4.37 -1.92
N TYR A 84 -6.34 -4.64 -1.42
CA TYR A 84 -5.32 -3.62 -1.19
C TYR A 84 -4.77 -2.91 -2.45
N LEU A 85 -5.09 -3.40 -3.64
CA LEU A 85 -4.73 -2.79 -4.92
C LEU A 85 -5.95 -2.21 -5.66
N ASP A 86 -7.13 -2.20 -5.04
CA ASP A 86 -8.39 -1.87 -5.67
C ASP A 86 -9.06 -0.66 -5.02
N LYS A 87 -8.74 0.53 -5.56
CA LYS A 87 -9.29 1.83 -5.14
C LYS A 87 -10.82 1.93 -5.13
N THR A 88 -11.52 0.95 -5.69
CA THR A 88 -12.99 0.87 -5.65
C THR A 88 -13.52 0.20 -4.38
N ILE A 89 -12.62 -0.33 -3.54
CA ILE A 89 -12.87 -1.16 -2.38
C ILE A 89 -12.44 -0.48 -1.07
N ALA A 90 -12.53 0.85 -0.98
CA ALA A 90 -12.48 1.57 0.29
C ALA A 90 -13.23 0.85 1.42
N VAL A 91 -12.49 0.24 2.34
CA VAL A 91 -12.99 -0.22 3.62
C VAL A 91 -13.29 1.02 4.43
N THR A 92 -14.43 1.64 4.13
CA THR A 92 -14.85 2.86 4.79
C THR A 92 -15.01 2.52 6.27
N ASP A 93 -14.11 3.06 7.09
CA ASP A 93 -14.20 3.11 8.55
C ASP A 93 -15.41 3.96 8.97
N GLY A 94 -16.63 3.52 8.66
CA GLY A 94 -17.89 4.02 9.19
C GLY A 94 -18.20 5.51 9.01
N LEU A 95 -17.35 6.31 8.39
CA LEU A 95 -17.49 7.76 8.24
C LEU A 95 -17.41 8.15 6.77
N SER A 96 -18.29 7.58 5.96
CA SER A 96 -18.70 8.21 4.70
C SER A 96 -19.39 9.55 5.02
N LEU A 97 -18.60 10.63 5.16
CA LEU A 97 -19.15 11.99 5.14
C LEU A 97 -19.38 12.40 3.68
N GLN A 98 -20.54 11.97 3.19
CA GLN A 98 -21.34 12.56 2.11
C GLN A 98 -20.63 13.25 0.95
N LEU A 99 -20.64 12.59 -0.21
CA LEU A 99 -21.09 13.24 -1.44
C LEU A 99 -22.23 12.44 -2.09
N TYR A 100 -23.36 12.34 -1.37
CA TYR A 100 -24.65 12.21 -2.01
C TYR A 100 -24.93 13.55 -2.73
N LEU A 101 -24.60 13.67 -4.00
CA LEU A 101 -25.28 14.61 -4.88
C LEU A 101 -26.66 14.02 -5.19
N PRO A 102 -27.79 14.53 -4.66
CA PRO A 102 -29.03 14.27 -5.34
C PRO A 102 -29.02 15.14 -6.60
N LEU A 103 -29.20 14.51 -7.76
CA LEU A 103 -29.74 15.18 -8.93
C LEU A 103 -30.99 15.96 -8.50
N VAL A 104 -30.88 17.28 -8.33
CA VAL A 104 -32.06 18.13 -8.32
C VAL A 104 -32.37 18.42 -9.78
N ARG A 105 -33.30 17.63 -10.34
CA ARG A 105 -34.09 18.09 -11.49
C ARG A 105 -34.75 19.40 -11.12
N ARG A 106 -34.39 20.47 -11.82
CA ARG A 106 -35.30 21.55 -12.19
C ARG A 106 -35.05 21.94 -13.63
#